data_AF-A0A3D3EMF8-F1
#
_entry.id   AF-A0A3D3EMF8-F1
#
_cell.length_a   1.000
_cell.length_b   1.000
_cell.length_c   1.000
_cell.angle_alpha   90.00
_cell.angle_beta   90.00
_cell.angle_gamma   90.00
#
_symmetry.space_group_name_H-M   'P 1'
#
loop_
_entity.id
_entity.type
_entity.pdbx_description
1 polymer ?
#
loop_
_entity_poly.entity_id
_entity_poly.type
_entity_poly.pdbx_seq_one_letter_code
_entity_poly.pdbx_strand_id
1 'polypeptide(L)' 'DVSIIEIGDGVIEVLATSGDNRLGGDDFDEKVVRYMIDEFKKAEGVDLSTDKMAMQRLREAAEKAKKE' A
#
# COMPACT_ATOMS: atom_id res chain seq x y z
N ASP A 1 -6.47 10.63 -4.80
CA ASP A 1 -7.27 11.60 -5.58
C ASP A 1 -6.42 12.72 -6.13
N VAL A 2 -6.85 13.30 -7.24
CA VAL A 2 -6.24 14.44 -7.91
C VAL A 2 -7.32 15.48 -8.12
N SER A 3 -7.04 16.72 -7.74
CA SER A 3 -7.97 17.85 -7.89
C SER A 3 -7.28 19.02 -8.58
N ILE A 4 -8.01 19.66 -9.49
CA ILE A 4 -7.62 20.91 -10.15
C ILE A 4 -8.30 22.05 -9.39
N ILE A 5 -7.49 22.95 -8.83
CA ILE A 5 -7.95 24.00 -7.94
C ILE A 5 -7.45 25.35 -8.46
N GLU A 6 -8.34 26.33 -8.51
CA GLU A 6 -8.00 27.74 -8.72
C GLU A 6 -7.99 28.48 -7.38
N ILE A 7 -6.96 29.30 -7.16
CA ILE A 7 -6.77 30.08 -5.92
C ILE A 7 -6.58 31.54 -6.32
N GLY A 8 -7.51 32.40 -5.91
CA GLY A 8 -7.50 33.84 -6.23
C GLY A 8 -8.46 34.62 -5.33
N ASP A 9 -8.15 35.89 -5.04
CA ASP A 9 -9.00 36.81 -4.26
C ASP A 9 -9.51 36.26 -2.91
N GLY A 10 -8.72 35.38 -2.28
CA GLY A 10 -9.09 34.74 -1.02
C GLY A 10 -10.13 33.62 -1.16
N VAL A 11 -10.46 33.21 -2.39
CA VAL A 11 -11.37 32.12 -2.72
C VAL A 11 -10.58 30.91 -3.24
N ILE A 12 -11.07 29.72 -2.91
CA ILE A 12 -10.58 28.45 -3.43
C ILE A 12 -11.72 27.80 -4.20
N GLU A 13 -11.55 27.62 -5.51
CA GLU A 13 -12.52 26.96 -6.37
C GLU A 13 -11.97 25.62 -6.88
N VAL A 14 -12.78 24.56 -6.78
CA VAL A 14 -12.44 23.23 -7.29
C VAL A 14 -13.03 23.07 -8.68
N LEU A 15 -12.19 23.11 -9.71
CA LEU A 15 -12.61 23.02 -11.11
C LEU A 15 -12.93 21.58 -11.51
N ALA A 16 -12.16 20.61 -11.01
CA ALA A 16 -12.36 19.19 -11.27
C ALA A 16 -11.73 18.34 -10.16
N THR A 17 -12.28 17.15 -9.94
CA THR A 17 -11.68 16.12 -9.08
C THR A 17 -11.87 14.74 -9.70
N SER A 18 -10.85 13.89 -9.58
CA SER A 18 -10.87 12.50 -10.04
C SER A 18 -9.95 11.65 -9.17
N GLY A 19 -10.19 10.35 -9.09
CA GLY A 19 -9.45 9.46 -8.21
C GLY A 19 -9.81 7.99 -8.40
N ASP A 20 -9.02 7.13 -7.78
CA ASP A 20 -9.26 5.69 -7.69
C ASP A 20 -9.26 5.28 -6.22
N ASN A 21 -10.44 4.88 -5.73
CA ASN A 21 -10.63 4.45 -4.34
C ASN A 21 -10.02 3.08 -4.03
N ARG A 22 -9.46 2.40 -5.03
CA ARG A 22 -8.81 1.08 -4.91
C ARG A 22 -7.31 1.13 -5.20
N LEU A 23 -6.73 2.32 -5.24
CA LEU A 23 -5.30 2.51 -5.43
C LEU A 23 -4.72 3.32 -4.28
N GLY A 24 -3.86 2.70 -3.49
CA GLY A 24 -3.27 3.30 -2.30
C GLY A 24 -1.99 2.62 -1.83
N GLY A 25 -1.58 2.97 -0.61
CA GLY A 25 -0.37 2.41 0.01
C GLY A 25 -0.45 0.90 0.22
N ASP A 26 -1.65 0.37 0.46
CA ASP A 26 -1.91 -1.04 0.73
C ASP A 26 -1.58 -1.94 -0.48
N ASP A 27 -1.73 -1.43 -1.71
CA ASP A 27 -1.37 -2.18 -2.93
C ASP A 27 0.14 -2.46 -3.00
N PHE A 28 0.94 -1.50 -2.53
CA PHE A 28 2.38 -1.65 -2.45
C PHE A 28 2.77 -2.57 -1.30
N ASP A 29 2.12 -2.44 -0.14
CA ASP A 29 2.34 -3.32 1.00
C ASP A 29 2.05 -4.77 0.64
N GLU A 30 0.94 -5.05 -0.04
CA GLU A 30 0.57 -6.40 -0.47
C GLU A 30 1.57 -6.98 -1.48
N LYS A 31 2.13 -6.16 -2.40
CA LYS A 31 3.19 -6.61 -3.31
C LYS A 31 4.47 -7.01 -2.56
N VAL A 32 4.87 -6.23 -1.55
CA VAL A 32 6.05 -6.53 -0.74
C VAL A 32 5.82 -7.76 0.13
N VAL A 33 4.64 -7.88 0.76
CA VAL A 33 4.25 -9.08 1.52
C VAL A 33 4.30 -10.34 0.66
N ARG A 34 3.74 -10.28 -0.55
CA ARG A 34 3.75 -11.43 -1.47
C ARG A 34 5.17 -11.83 -1.85
N TYR A 35 6.03 -10.86 -2.13
CA TYR A 35 7.45 -11.12 -2.37
C TYR A 35 8.11 -11.82 -1.17
N MET A 36 7.87 -11.34 0.06
CA MET A 36 8.42 -11.96 1.27
C MET A 36 7.93 -13.38 1.49
N ILE A 37 6.64 -13.67 1.21
CA ILE A 37 6.09 -15.03 1.31
C ILE A 37 6.75 -15.94 0.27
N ASP A 38 6.88 -15.49 -0.97
CA ASP A 38 7.49 -16.27 -2.04
C ASP A 38 8.96 -16.59 -1.74
N GLU A 39 9.72 -15.62 -1.23
CA GLU A 39 11.13 -15.83 -0.84
C GLU A 39 11.26 -16.72 0.40
N PHE A 40 10.41 -16.54 1.41
CA PHE A 40 10.40 -17.41 2.59
C PHE A 40 10.05 -18.86 2.22
N LYS A 41 9.08 -19.05 1.33
CA LYS A 41 8.69 -20.37 0.82
C LYS A 41 9.82 -21.03 0.03
N LYS A 42 10.59 -20.28 -0.76
CA LYS A 42 11.76 -20.80 -1.47
C LYS A 42 12.89 -21.20 -0.51
N ALA A 43 13.12 -20.41 0.55
CA ALA A 43 14.20 -20.65 1.49
C ALA A 43 13.91 -21.79 2.49
N GLU A 44 12.72 -21.78 3.08
CA GLU A 44 12.35 -22.65 4.21
C GLU A 44 11.33 -23.74 3.84
N GLY A 45 10.75 -23.69 2.64
CA GLY A 45 9.73 -24.64 2.18
C GLY A 45 8.36 -24.48 2.85
N VAL A 46 8.18 -23.48 3.71
CA VAL A 46 6.96 -23.24 4.49
C VAL A 46 6.18 -22.08 3.88
N ASP A 47 4.86 -22.27 3.75
CA ASP A 47 3.95 -21.23 3.26
C ASP A 47 3.29 -20.50 4.44
N LEU A 48 3.65 -19.24 4.64
CA LEU A 48 3.13 -18.41 5.74
C LEU A 48 1.75 -17.80 5.43
N SER A 49 1.24 -17.91 4.21
CA SER A 49 -0.01 -17.25 3.79
C SER A 49 -1.25 -17.71 4.57
N THR A 50 -1.19 -18.90 5.16
CA THR A 50 -2.29 -19.46 5.95
C THR A 50 -2.24 -19.05 7.43
N ASP A 51 -1.11 -18.53 7.90
CA ASP A 51 -0.95 -18.11 9.30
C ASP A 51 -1.30 -16.63 9.45
N LYS A 52 -2.45 -16.36 10.11
CA LYS A 52 -2.95 -15.00 10.33
C LYS A 52 -1.98 -14.13 11.13
N MET A 53 -1.30 -14.70 12.14
CA MET A 53 -0.36 -13.95 12.97
C MET A 53 0.93 -13.64 12.19
N ALA A 54 1.43 -14.60 11.42
CA ALA A 54 2.60 -14.39 10.55
C ALA A 54 2.30 -13.33 9.48
N MET A 55 1.14 -13.41 8.84
CA MET A 55 0.71 -12.43 7.83
C MET A 55 0.60 -11.01 8.39
N GLN A 56 0.14 -10.85 9.63
CA GLN A 56 0.12 -9.54 10.27
C GLN A 56 1.54 -8.98 10.46
N ARG A 57 2.48 -9.80 10.95
CA ARG A 57 3.87 -9.38 11.14
C ARG A 57 4.56 -9.04 9.81
N LEU A 58 4.30 -9.82 8.77
CA LEU A 58 4.81 -9.55 7.43
C LEU A 58 4.26 -8.23 6.88
N ARG A 59 2.98 -7.91 7.11
CA ARG A 59 2.39 -6.62 6.71
C ARG A 59 3.04 -5.44 7.42
N GLU A 60 3.21 -5.53 8.74
CA GLU A 60 3.87 -4.47 9.52
C GLU A 60 5.33 -4.26 9.06
N ALA A 61 6.05 -5.35 8.75
CA ALA A 61 7.40 -5.29 8.21
C ALA A 61 7.44 -4.71 6.79
N ALA A 62 6.50 -5.09 5.92
CA ALA A 62 6.37 -4.53 4.56
C ALA A 62 6.11 -3.03 4.59
N GLU A 63 5.15 -2.59 5.40
CA GLU A 63 4.80 -1.17 5.51
C GLU A 63 5.98 -0.35 6.02
N LYS A 64 6.74 -0.88 6.99
CA LYS A 64 7.96 -0.25 7.49
C LYS A 64 9.03 -0.17 6.39
N ALA A 65 9.30 -1.28 5.69
CA ALA A 65 10.30 -1.34 4.63
C ALA A 65 9.95 -0.50 3.40
N LYS A 66 8.67 -0.26 3.13
CA LYS A 66 8.21 0.66 2.07
C LYS A 66 8.53 2.12 2.39
N LYS A 67 8.48 2.50 3.66
CA LYS A 67 8.64 3.89 4.13
C LYS A 67 10.12 4.29 4.31
N GLU A 68 10.97 3.36 4.74
CA GLU A 68 12.42 3.55 4.90
C GLU A 68 13.14 3.60 3.53
#